data_AF-A0A520JUG8-F1
#
_entry.id   AF-A0A520JUG8-F1
#
_cell.length_a   1.000
_cell.length_b   1.000
_cell.length_c   1.000
_cell.angle_alpha   90.00
_cell.angle_beta   90.00
_cell.angle_gamma   90.00
#
_symmetry.space_group_name_H-M   'P 1'
#
loop_
_entity.id
_entity.type
_entity.pdbx_description
1 polymer ?
#
loop_
_entity_poly.entity_id
_entity_poly.type
_entity_poly.pdbx_seq_one_letter_code
_entity_poly.pdbx_strand_id
1 'polypeptide(L)'
;MSKLRGYAISTGFLGTDHTYVKSDKPAFSWACWGRDAGGKEICQGSGNATMGNCISQPNSWAGIIYGVTGVCHQTANRILYPAHVTVSKAGGYWASTLAYGVYGTPASMIEWFARLAACSLVSSDITFIKALEMDTRSQVLSQEDTEKAYLKKVMALYSETMQTPQTLRAEVKEDESYSLIGKELELMMEFRLGKSLDVQITKSILKQQYDFLKEKHEMDYNLYSTDLSVEKHVKEMNDLFGDTLRHIAEILEKDQFEKIFGLTPPDGSFGIIDPKIAVKVHARN
;
A
#
# COMPACT_ATOMS: atom_id res chain seq x y z
N MET A 1 20.64 5.31 -14.32
CA MET A 1 19.60 5.88 -13.44
C MET A 1 18.53 6.54 -14.32
N SER A 2 17.27 6.22 -14.08
CA SER A 2 16.11 6.63 -14.89
C SER A 2 15.11 7.32 -13.97
N LYS A 3 14.28 8.21 -14.50
CA LYS A 3 13.19 8.81 -13.74
C LYS A 3 11.99 7.88 -13.79
N LEU A 4 11.62 7.32 -12.63
CA LEU A 4 10.34 6.63 -12.46
C LEU A 4 9.32 7.63 -11.91
N ARG A 5 8.11 7.61 -12.47
CA ARG A 5 7.04 8.57 -12.19
C ARG A 5 5.75 7.84 -11.90
N GLY A 6 5.10 8.18 -10.79
CA GLY A 6 3.77 7.70 -10.44
C GLY A 6 2.71 8.71 -10.85
N TYR A 7 1.61 8.20 -11.40
CA TYR A 7 0.48 9.00 -11.85
C TYR A 7 -0.82 8.54 -11.19
N ALA A 8 -1.74 9.46 -11.00
CA ALA A 8 -3.11 9.24 -10.54
C ALA A 8 -4.12 9.93 -11.48
N ILE A 9 -5.42 9.75 -11.32
CA ILE A 9 -6.20 8.71 -12.01
C ILE A 9 -7.62 8.69 -11.50
N SER A 10 -8.23 9.84 -11.22
CA SER A 10 -9.61 9.87 -10.70
C SER A 10 -10.54 9.02 -11.57
N THR A 11 -11.10 8.01 -10.93
CA THR A 11 -11.97 6.99 -11.55
C THR A 11 -13.45 7.36 -11.40
N GLY A 12 -13.77 8.33 -10.53
CA GLY A 12 -15.14 8.60 -10.10
C GLY A 12 -15.74 7.48 -9.23
N PHE A 13 -15.00 6.39 -8.98
CA PHE A 13 -15.35 5.37 -8.00
C PHE A 13 -15.05 5.89 -6.60
N LEU A 14 -15.92 5.59 -5.64
CA LEU A 14 -15.94 6.15 -4.28
C LEU A 14 -14.59 6.02 -3.58
N GLY A 15 -13.77 7.06 -3.74
CA GLY A 15 -12.63 7.34 -2.87
C GLY A 15 -11.26 6.84 -3.33
N THR A 16 -11.09 6.12 -4.45
CA THR A 16 -9.77 5.60 -4.87
C THR A 16 -9.37 5.98 -6.30
N ASP A 17 -8.21 6.63 -6.43
CA ASP A 17 -7.61 6.91 -7.73
C ASP A 17 -7.01 5.64 -8.35
N HIS A 18 -7.07 5.52 -9.67
CA HIS A 18 -6.25 4.55 -10.38
C HIS A 18 -4.81 5.04 -10.45
N THR A 19 -3.83 4.20 -10.13
CA THR A 19 -2.42 4.58 -10.28
C THR A 19 -1.68 3.73 -11.29
N TYR A 20 -0.76 4.37 -12.00
CA TYR A 20 0.13 3.72 -12.97
C TYR A 20 1.52 4.36 -12.91
N VAL A 21 2.51 3.68 -13.48
CA VAL A 21 3.91 4.10 -13.41
C VAL A 21 4.50 4.22 -14.82
N LYS A 22 5.38 5.20 -15.02
CA LYS A 22 6.20 5.32 -16.24
C LYS A 22 7.67 5.52 -15.92
N SER A 23 8.54 5.09 -16.82
CA SER A 23 9.97 5.45 -16.82
C SER A 23 10.38 6.14 -18.12
N ASP A 24 11.47 6.92 -18.07
CA ASP A 24 12.00 7.61 -19.24
C ASP A 24 13.10 6.82 -19.99
N LYS A 25 13.92 6.02 -19.28
CA LYS A 25 15.09 5.33 -19.86
C LYS A 25 15.38 3.96 -19.23
N PRO A 26 15.03 2.83 -19.86
CA PRO A 26 14.16 2.72 -21.04
C PRO A 26 12.75 3.26 -20.76
N ALA A 27 12.04 3.60 -21.84
CA ALA A 27 10.66 4.03 -21.75
C ALA A 27 9.76 2.82 -21.48
N PHE A 28 9.26 2.72 -20.26
CA PHE A 28 8.25 1.74 -19.87
C PHE A 28 6.99 2.44 -19.37
N SER A 29 5.87 1.75 -19.50
CA SER A 29 4.56 2.17 -19.04
C SER A 29 3.87 0.97 -18.42
N TRP A 30 3.53 1.06 -17.14
CA TRP A 30 2.93 -0.02 -16.36
C TRP A 30 1.53 0.39 -15.94
N ALA A 31 0.54 -0.12 -16.66
CA ALA A 31 -0.86 0.29 -16.56
C ALA A 31 -1.58 -0.18 -15.29
N CYS A 32 -0.93 -1.05 -14.50
CA CYS A 32 -1.59 -1.91 -13.54
C CYS A 32 -2.78 -2.63 -14.24
N TRP A 33 -3.93 -2.80 -13.58
CA TRP A 33 -5.13 -3.40 -14.19
C TRP A 33 -5.97 -2.41 -15.02
N GLY A 34 -5.48 -1.20 -15.25
CA GLY A 34 -6.25 -0.10 -15.83
C GLY A 34 -5.56 0.56 -17.02
N ARG A 35 -5.66 1.88 -17.06
CA ARG A 35 -5.08 2.74 -18.10
C ARG A 35 -3.68 3.20 -17.68
N ASP A 36 -2.82 3.47 -18.66
CA ASP A 36 -1.46 3.98 -18.45
C ASP A 36 -1.27 5.39 -19.01
N ALA A 37 -2.36 6.13 -19.22
CA ALA A 37 -2.33 7.47 -19.78
C ALA A 37 -3.42 8.37 -19.16
N GLY A 38 -3.12 9.68 -19.15
CA GLY A 38 -3.96 10.71 -18.54
C GLY A 38 -3.64 10.97 -17.06
N GLY A 39 -4.45 11.84 -16.45
CA GLY A 39 -4.32 12.22 -15.05
C GLY A 39 -3.11 13.10 -14.74
N LYS A 40 -2.64 13.05 -13.49
CA LYS A 40 -1.60 13.92 -12.93
C LYS A 40 -0.40 13.09 -12.44
N GLU A 41 0.81 13.55 -12.74
CA GLU A 41 2.02 13.05 -12.07
C GLU A 41 1.98 13.49 -10.60
N ILE A 42 2.06 12.51 -9.70
CA ILE A 42 1.95 12.74 -8.25
C ILE A 42 3.26 12.48 -7.51
N CYS A 43 4.17 11.71 -8.10
CA CYS A 43 5.51 11.50 -7.56
C CYS A 43 6.51 11.19 -8.66
N GLN A 44 7.78 11.46 -8.37
CA GLN A 44 8.90 11.06 -9.22
C GLN A 44 10.14 10.79 -8.38
N GLY A 45 10.97 9.85 -8.82
CA GLY A 45 12.25 9.54 -8.21
C GLY A 45 13.24 8.98 -9.23
N SER A 46 14.52 9.02 -8.90
CA SER A 46 15.57 8.41 -9.72
C SER A 46 15.77 6.96 -9.28
N GLY A 47 15.67 6.01 -10.21
CA GLY A 47 15.82 4.58 -9.92
C GLY A 47 16.15 3.73 -11.15
N ASN A 48 16.33 2.43 -10.92
CA ASN A 48 16.63 1.45 -11.96
C ASN A 48 15.34 0.99 -12.67
N ALA A 49 15.06 1.50 -13.88
CA ALA A 49 13.85 1.16 -14.61
C ALA A 49 13.82 -0.30 -15.07
N THR A 50 14.97 -0.94 -15.28
CA THR A 50 15.05 -2.37 -15.58
C THR A 50 14.62 -3.22 -14.38
N MET A 51 15.02 -2.82 -13.17
CA MET A 51 14.53 -3.45 -11.93
C MET A 51 13.01 -3.25 -11.78
N GLY A 52 12.52 -2.02 -11.98
CA GLY A 52 11.07 -1.73 -11.98
C GLY A 52 10.31 -2.58 -12.99
N ASN A 53 10.89 -2.77 -14.18
CA ASN A 53 10.31 -3.64 -15.20
C ASN A 53 10.28 -5.10 -14.78
N CYS A 54 11.36 -5.63 -14.23
CA CYS A 54 11.40 -6.99 -13.68
C CYS A 54 10.34 -7.17 -12.59
N ILE A 55 10.26 -6.23 -11.64
CA ILE A 55 9.28 -6.24 -10.56
C ILE A 55 7.86 -6.32 -11.13
N SER A 56 7.56 -5.51 -12.15
CA SER A 56 6.22 -5.41 -12.72
C SER A 56 5.68 -6.70 -13.33
N GLN A 57 6.53 -7.68 -13.66
CA GLN A 57 6.11 -8.88 -14.38
C GLN A 57 5.38 -9.91 -13.52
N PRO A 58 4.43 -10.67 -14.08
CA PRO A 58 3.82 -10.47 -15.40
C PRO A 58 2.76 -9.33 -15.35
N ASN A 59 2.38 -8.83 -16.53
CA ASN A 59 1.18 -8.01 -16.73
C ASN A 59 1.14 -6.66 -15.99
N SER A 60 2.28 -6.15 -15.49
CA SER A 60 2.33 -4.94 -14.65
C SER A 60 1.65 -5.09 -13.28
N TRP A 61 1.52 -6.31 -12.74
CA TRP A 61 0.82 -6.55 -11.47
C TRP A 61 1.74 -6.56 -10.25
N ALA A 62 3.05 -6.72 -10.47
CA ALA A 62 4.07 -6.72 -9.42
C ALA A 62 3.81 -7.71 -8.27
N GLY A 63 3.26 -8.88 -8.58
CA GLY A 63 2.98 -9.93 -7.60
C GLY A 63 1.73 -9.70 -6.75
N ILE A 64 0.98 -8.62 -7.00
CA ILE A 64 -0.27 -8.34 -6.29
C ILE A 64 -1.43 -9.12 -6.92
N ILE A 65 -2.30 -9.62 -6.07
CA ILE A 65 -3.59 -10.22 -6.40
C ILE A 65 -4.65 -9.16 -6.08
N TYR A 66 -5.28 -8.62 -7.12
CA TYR A 66 -6.17 -7.46 -6.99
C TYR A 66 -7.32 -7.72 -6.01
N GLY A 67 -7.51 -6.82 -5.05
CA GLY A 67 -8.54 -6.91 -4.01
C GLY A 67 -8.17 -7.81 -2.83
N VAL A 68 -7.23 -8.75 -3.02
CA VAL A 68 -6.79 -9.72 -2.01
C VAL A 68 -5.52 -9.23 -1.32
N THR A 69 -4.42 -9.09 -2.05
CA THR A 69 -3.13 -8.66 -1.49
C THR A 69 -2.80 -7.19 -1.74
N GLY A 70 -3.61 -6.50 -2.54
CA GLY A 70 -3.46 -5.07 -2.82
C GLY A 70 -4.33 -4.59 -3.98
N VAL A 71 -4.19 -3.31 -4.30
CA VAL A 71 -4.83 -2.66 -5.46
C VAL A 71 -3.78 -1.90 -6.29
N CYS A 72 -4.21 -1.05 -7.23
CA CYS A 72 -3.30 -0.30 -8.10
C CYS A 72 -2.23 0.49 -7.34
N HIS A 73 -2.54 0.99 -6.13
CA HIS A 73 -1.58 1.72 -5.30
C HIS A 73 -0.38 0.85 -4.89
N GLN A 74 -0.64 -0.36 -4.37
CA GLN A 74 0.41 -1.28 -3.93
C GLN A 74 1.26 -1.75 -5.13
N THR A 75 0.62 -2.03 -6.27
CA THR A 75 1.34 -2.37 -7.50
C THR A 75 2.24 -1.23 -7.97
N ALA A 76 1.73 -0.01 -8.02
CA ALA A 76 2.53 1.16 -8.40
C ALA A 76 3.70 1.37 -7.42
N ASN A 77 3.45 1.27 -6.11
CA ASN A 77 4.49 1.39 -5.08
C ASN A 77 5.59 0.34 -5.25
N ARG A 78 5.25 -0.93 -5.49
CA ARG A 78 6.25 -1.99 -5.74
C ARG A 78 7.12 -1.66 -6.96
N ILE A 79 6.53 -1.19 -8.05
CA ILE A 79 7.28 -0.82 -9.27
C ILE A 79 8.15 0.43 -9.03
N LEU A 80 7.68 1.38 -8.22
CA LEU A 80 8.40 2.60 -7.82
C LEU A 80 9.47 2.36 -6.75
N TYR A 81 9.52 1.17 -6.14
CA TYR A 81 10.47 0.84 -5.07
C TYR A 81 11.93 1.21 -5.39
N PRO A 82 12.48 0.95 -6.61
CA PRO A 82 13.86 1.31 -6.94
C PRO A 82 14.13 2.83 -6.97
N ALA A 83 13.08 3.65 -6.94
CA ALA A 83 13.15 5.11 -6.94
C ALA A 83 12.87 5.74 -5.57
N HIS A 84 12.61 4.93 -4.53
CA HIS A 84 12.35 5.36 -3.15
C HIS A 84 11.21 6.38 -3.03
N VAL A 85 10.16 6.22 -3.85
CA VAL A 85 8.95 7.04 -3.83
C VAL A 85 7.71 6.16 -3.89
N THR A 86 6.58 6.70 -3.43
CA THR A 86 5.27 6.01 -3.44
C THR A 86 4.21 6.91 -4.05
N VAL A 87 3.04 6.35 -4.36
CA VAL A 87 1.86 7.10 -4.81
C VAL A 87 1.05 7.69 -3.64
N SER A 88 1.73 8.11 -2.57
CA SER A 88 1.13 8.63 -1.32
C SER A 88 0.13 9.78 -1.48
N LYS A 89 0.20 10.49 -2.61
CA LYS A 89 -0.66 11.62 -2.97
C LYS A 89 -1.89 11.23 -3.81
N ALA A 90 -2.07 9.96 -4.12
CA ALA A 90 -3.27 9.46 -4.80
C ALA A 90 -4.51 9.57 -3.88
N GLY A 91 -5.67 9.89 -4.45
CA GLY A 91 -6.94 9.82 -3.73
C GLY A 91 -7.18 8.41 -3.19
N GLY A 92 -7.54 8.31 -1.90
CA GLY A 92 -7.75 7.01 -1.23
C GLY A 92 -6.50 6.21 -0.92
N TYR A 93 -5.30 6.80 -1.06
CA TYR A 93 -4.06 6.12 -0.71
C TYR A 93 -4.07 5.57 0.72
N TRP A 94 -4.47 6.41 1.68
CA TRP A 94 -4.61 6.03 3.09
C TRP A 94 -5.53 4.81 3.28
N ALA A 95 -6.59 4.68 2.46
CA ALA A 95 -7.56 3.61 2.58
C ALA A 95 -6.93 2.28 2.18
N SER A 96 -6.28 2.28 1.01
CA SER A 96 -5.52 1.13 0.53
C SER A 96 -4.38 0.74 1.47
N THR A 97 -3.73 1.72 2.10
CA THR A 97 -2.68 1.45 3.09
C THR A 97 -3.26 0.86 4.38
N LEU A 98 -4.42 1.31 4.84
CA LEU A 98 -5.08 0.72 6.01
C LEU A 98 -5.41 -0.76 5.79
N ALA A 99 -5.85 -1.12 4.58
CA ALA A 99 -6.26 -2.48 4.26
C ALA A 99 -5.15 -3.41 3.75
N TYR A 100 -4.13 -2.85 3.12
CA TYR A 100 -3.10 -3.62 2.42
C TYR A 100 -1.67 -3.17 2.71
N GLY A 101 -1.41 -2.09 3.47
CA GLY A 101 -0.08 -1.51 3.62
C GLY A 101 0.47 -0.86 2.33
N VAL A 102 1.65 -0.25 2.40
CA VAL A 102 2.31 0.40 1.24
C VAL A 102 2.64 -0.60 0.12
N TYR A 103 3.09 -1.81 0.45
CA TYR A 103 3.57 -2.79 -0.54
C TYR A 103 2.73 -4.07 -0.60
N GLY A 104 1.52 -4.10 -0.02
CA GLY A 104 0.64 -5.28 -0.04
C GLY A 104 0.57 -5.98 1.32
N THR A 105 -0.34 -6.94 1.46
CA THR A 105 -0.66 -7.57 2.75
C THR A 105 0.53 -8.35 3.32
N PRO A 106 0.55 -8.64 4.64
CA PRO A 106 1.61 -9.45 5.26
C PRO A 106 1.77 -10.81 4.58
N ALA A 107 0.66 -11.44 4.17
CA ALA A 107 0.65 -12.71 3.44
C ALA A 107 1.40 -12.64 2.09
N SER A 108 1.50 -11.46 1.48
CA SER A 108 2.21 -11.24 0.21
C SER A 108 3.68 -10.81 0.37
N MET A 109 4.18 -10.67 1.61
CA MET A 109 5.54 -10.18 1.85
C MET A 109 6.62 -11.15 1.41
N ILE A 110 6.41 -12.46 1.60
CA ILE A 110 7.36 -13.48 1.16
C ILE A 110 7.55 -13.40 -0.36
N GLU A 111 6.45 -13.30 -1.09
CA GLU A 111 6.46 -13.12 -2.55
C GLU A 111 7.18 -11.82 -2.93
N TRP A 112 6.88 -10.72 -2.22
CA TRP A 112 7.49 -9.43 -2.49
C TRP A 112 9.02 -9.45 -2.29
N PHE A 113 9.48 -10.06 -1.20
CA PHE A 113 10.90 -10.13 -0.87
C PHE A 113 11.66 -11.05 -1.84
N ALA A 114 11.07 -12.18 -2.20
CA ALA A 114 11.62 -13.06 -3.23
C ALA A 114 11.73 -12.34 -4.58
N ARG A 115 10.71 -11.55 -4.94
CA ARG A 115 10.71 -10.73 -6.16
C ARG A 115 11.78 -9.66 -6.14
N LEU A 116 11.95 -8.93 -5.04
CA LEU A 116 13.02 -7.94 -4.88
C LEU A 116 14.40 -8.57 -5.03
N ALA A 117 14.63 -9.72 -4.38
CA ALA A 117 15.88 -10.46 -4.48
C ALA A 117 16.15 -10.94 -5.91
N ALA A 118 15.15 -11.50 -6.60
CA ALA A 118 15.31 -11.94 -7.99
C ALA A 118 15.61 -10.77 -8.93
N CYS A 119 14.89 -9.64 -8.77
CA CYS A 119 15.03 -8.50 -9.66
C CYS A 119 16.26 -7.64 -9.40
N SER A 120 16.80 -7.63 -8.18
CA SER A 120 18.07 -6.95 -7.90
C SER A 120 19.25 -7.59 -8.64
N LEU A 121 19.22 -8.93 -8.81
CA LEU A 121 20.20 -9.69 -9.59
C LEU A 121 20.16 -9.33 -11.08
N VAL A 122 18.97 -9.08 -11.64
CA VAL A 122 18.79 -8.68 -13.05
C VAL A 122 19.38 -7.29 -13.31
N SER A 123 19.38 -6.41 -12.31
CA SER A 123 19.85 -5.02 -12.44
C SER A 123 21.37 -4.82 -12.28
N SER A 124 22.15 -5.84 -11.91
CA SER A 124 23.58 -5.69 -11.52
C SER A 124 23.82 -4.63 -10.43
N ASP A 125 22.79 -4.32 -9.64
CA ASP A 125 22.78 -3.26 -8.65
C ASP A 125 23.05 -3.86 -7.27
N ILE A 126 24.32 -4.20 -7.00
CA ILE A 126 24.79 -4.76 -5.71
C ILE A 126 24.79 -3.69 -4.59
N THR A 127 24.46 -2.44 -4.94
CA THR A 127 24.41 -1.28 -4.04
C THR A 127 23.30 -1.35 -2.98
N PHE A 128 22.39 -2.34 -3.07
CA PHE A 128 21.29 -2.61 -2.13
C PHE A 128 21.75 -2.74 -0.66
N ILE A 129 22.96 -3.25 -0.40
CA ILE A 129 23.46 -3.46 0.98
C ILE A 129 24.11 -2.19 1.58
N LYS A 130 24.54 -1.21 0.77
CA LYS A 130 25.31 -0.05 1.27
C LYS A 130 24.50 1.23 1.49
N ALA A 131 23.29 1.35 0.94
CA ALA A 131 22.50 2.59 1.01
C ALA A 131 21.73 2.80 2.34
N LEU A 132 21.92 1.93 3.34
CA LEU A 132 21.25 1.98 4.64
C LEU A 132 21.89 2.95 5.65
N GLU A 133 23.03 3.56 5.34
CA GLU A 133 23.68 4.53 6.24
C GLU A 133 23.06 5.93 6.08
N MET A 134 22.26 6.34 7.07
CA MET A 134 21.59 7.65 7.14
C MET A 134 22.47 8.70 7.82
N ASP A 135 22.80 9.77 7.09
CA ASP A 135 23.20 11.04 7.70
C ASP A 135 21.95 11.77 8.24
N THR A 136 22.03 12.21 9.49
CA THR A 136 20.93 12.82 10.24
C THR A 136 21.36 14.22 10.66
N ARG A 137 21.04 15.22 9.84
CA ARG A 137 21.21 16.62 10.24
C ARG A 137 19.88 17.35 10.18
N SER A 138 19.44 17.81 11.35
CA SER A 138 18.18 18.50 11.58
C SER A 138 18.21 19.89 10.94
N GLN A 139 17.28 20.13 10.01
CA GLN A 139 16.85 21.45 9.57
C GLN A 139 15.32 21.45 9.50
N VAL A 140 14.72 22.62 9.70
CA VAL A 140 13.26 22.83 9.68
C VAL A 140 12.72 22.36 8.32
N LEU A 141 11.95 21.28 8.34
CA LEU A 141 11.51 20.54 7.16
C LEU A 141 10.32 21.24 6.50
N SER A 142 10.38 21.46 5.19
CA SER A 142 9.20 21.82 4.41
C SER A 142 8.18 20.66 4.42
N GLN A 143 6.94 20.91 3.99
CA GLN A 143 5.92 19.85 3.87
C GLN A 143 6.41 18.67 3.02
N GLU A 144 7.19 18.93 1.97
CA GLU A 144 7.81 17.91 1.14
C GLU A 144 8.87 17.09 1.91
N ASP A 145 9.59 17.73 2.82
CA ASP A 145 10.62 17.06 3.60
C ASP A 145 10.03 16.23 4.76
N THR A 146 8.88 16.64 5.31
CA THR A 146 8.13 15.81 6.28
C THR A 146 7.58 14.53 5.66
N GLU A 147 7.08 14.60 4.42
CA GLU A 147 6.61 13.41 3.69
C GLU A 147 7.77 12.47 3.38
N LYS A 148 8.93 13.00 2.96
CA LYS A 148 10.15 12.19 2.76
C LYS A 148 10.58 11.50 4.07
N ALA A 149 10.54 12.21 5.19
CA ALA A 149 10.88 11.63 6.49
C ALA A 149 9.91 10.50 6.89
N TYR A 150 8.61 10.69 6.68
CA TYR A 150 7.58 9.65 6.87
C TYR A 150 7.86 8.42 5.98
N LEU A 151 8.05 8.63 4.67
CA LEU A 151 8.34 7.52 3.75
C LEU A 151 9.62 6.79 4.11
N LYS A 152 10.63 7.48 4.61
CA LYS A 152 11.87 6.86 5.11
C LYS A 152 11.60 5.94 6.30
N LYS A 153 10.79 6.37 7.26
CA LYS A 153 10.36 5.51 8.40
C LYS A 153 9.59 4.28 7.91
N VAL A 154 8.68 4.46 6.96
CA VAL A 154 7.93 3.34 6.34
C VAL A 154 8.90 2.37 5.65
N MET A 155 9.82 2.85 4.82
CA MET A 155 10.77 1.96 4.15
C MET A 155 11.66 1.22 5.14
N ALA A 156 12.12 1.87 6.20
CA ALA A 156 12.90 1.24 7.26
C ALA A 156 12.12 0.10 7.94
N LEU A 157 10.84 0.33 8.28
CA LEU A 157 9.95 -0.67 8.86
C LEU A 157 9.84 -1.95 7.99
N TYR A 158 9.73 -1.78 6.67
CA TYR A 158 9.69 -2.91 5.73
C TYR A 158 11.07 -3.58 5.58
N SER A 159 12.15 -2.82 5.54
CA SER A 159 13.51 -3.36 5.47
C SER A 159 13.87 -4.16 6.72
N GLU A 160 13.47 -3.72 7.90
CA GLU A 160 13.62 -4.49 9.15
C GLU A 160 12.86 -5.81 9.05
N THR A 161 11.62 -5.78 8.56
CA THR A 161 10.78 -6.97 8.38
C THR A 161 11.42 -7.99 7.40
N MET A 162 12.14 -7.52 6.37
CA MET A 162 12.90 -8.38 5.46
C MET A 162 14.08 -9.08 6.12
N GLN A 163 14.70 -8.46 7.13
CA GLN A 163 15.91 -8.96 7.76
C GLN A 163 15.62 -9.93 8.91
N THR A 164 14.40 -9.89 9.46
CA THR A 164 14.02 -10.74 10.60
C THR A 164 13.67 -12.17 10.12
N PRO A 165 14.37 -13.23 10.59
CA PRO A 165 14.14 -14.61 10.16
C PRO A 165 12.75 -15.18 10.47
N GLN A 166 11.96 -14.49 11.33
CA GLN A 166 10.61 -14.90 11.73
C GLN A 166 9.61 -14.86 10.58
N THR A 167 9.79 -13.98 9.58
CA THR A 167 8.92 -13.91 8.38
C THR A 167 9.05 -15.12 7.45
N LEU A 168 10.08 -15.96 7.67
CA LEU A 168 10.29 -17.23 6.95
C LEU A 168 9.86 -18.46 7.78
N ARG A 169 9.42 -18.30 9.03
CA ARG A 169 8.89 -19.39 9.85
C ARG A 169 7.38 -19.45 9.71
N ALA A 170 6.84 -20.65 9.51
CA ALA A 170 5.41 -20.92 9.37
C ALA A 170 4.56 -20.61 10.63
N GLU A 171 5.17 -20.08 11.69
CA GLU A 171 4.55 -19.80 12.99
C GLU A 171 4.64 -18.31 13.37
N VAL A 172 4.47 -17.41 12.40
CA VAL A 172 4.18 -16.01 12.76
C VAL A 172 2.83 -16.02 13.46
N LYS A 173 2.79 -15.61 14.74
CA LYS A 173 1.53 -15.43 15.44
C LYS A 173 0.72 -14.38 14.68
N GLU A 174 -0.59 -14.59 14.54
CA GLU A 174 -1.48 -13.66 13.85
C GLU A 174 -1.30 -12.20 14.34
N ASP A 175 -1.08 -12.00 15.65
CA ASP A 175 -0.86 -10.67 16.23
C ASP A 175 0.41 -9.95 15.73
N GLU A 176 1.47 -10.69 15.43
CA GLU A 176 2.73 -10.17 14.89
C GLU A 176 2.63 -9.84 13.40
N SER A 177 1.85 -10.59 12.62
CA SER A 177 1.64 -10.36 11.18
C SER A 177 0.92 -9.04 10.91
N TYR A 178 -0.12 -8.75 11.67
CA TYR A 178 -0.86 -7.48 11.60
C TYR A 178 -0.09 -6.32 12.25
N SER A 179 0.97 -6.60 13.02
CA SER A 179 1.80 -5.56 13.64
C SER A 179 2.52 -4.68 12.62
N LEU A 180 2.84 -5.19 11.42
CA LEU A 180 3.49 -4.39 10.37
C LEU A 180 2.56 -3.28 9.88
N ILE A 181 1.36 -3.65 9.45
CA ILE A 181 0.35 -2.70 8.96
C ILE A 181 -0.12 -1.79 10.10
N GLY A 182 -0.19 -2.29 11.34
CA GLY A 182 -0.47 -1.49 12.53
C GLY A 182 0.58 -0.40 12.78
N LYS A 183 1.87 -0.76 12.77
CA LYS A 183 2.97 0.21 12.88
C LYS A 183 2.95 1.23 11.73
N GLU A 184 2.59 0.80 10.53
CA GLU A 184 2.44 1.70 9.38
C GLU A 184 1.28 2.69 9.57
N LEU A 185 0.13 2.22 10.09
CA LEU A 185 -1.00 3.09 10.44
C LEU A 185 -0.61 4.11 11.50
N GLU A 186 0.12 3.71 12.53
CA GLU A 186 0.65 4.62 13.55
C GLU A 186 1.54 5.72 12.94
N LEU A 187 2.49 5.34 12.08
CA LEU A 187 3.34 6.29 11.36
C LEU A 187 2.52 7.25 10.47
N MET A 188 1.47 6.75 9.82
CA MET A 188 0.58 7.57 9.00
C MET A 188 -0.19 8.57 9.86
N MET A 189 -0.73 8.13 11.00
CA MET A 189 -1.45 9.01 11.93
C MET A 189 -0.54 10.10 12.48
N GLU A 190 0.67 9.75 12.93
CA GLU A 190 1.68 10.71 13.41
C GLU A 190 2.00 11.76 12.34
N PHE A 191 2.26 11.30 11.10
CA PHE A 191 2.56 12.18 9.98
C PHE A 191 1.40 13.13 9.64
N ARG A 192 0.17 12.61 9.54
CA ARG A 192 -1.00 13.40 9.14
C ARG A 192 -1.45 14.39 10.21
N LEU A 193 -1.29 14.05 11.49
CA LEU A 193 -1.64 14.92 12.61
C LEU A 193 -0.52 15.88 13.00
N GLY A 194 0.73 15.60 12.58
CA GLY A 194 1.93 16.31 13.02
C GLY A 194 2.31 16.04 14.49
N LYS A 195 1.68 15.06 15.12
CA LYS A 195 1.90 14.64 16.51
C LYS A 195 1.35 13.23 16.74
N SER A 196 1.82 12.57 17.78
CA SER A 196 1.24 11.30 18.25
C SER A 196 -0.11 11.52 18.91
N LEU A 197 -1.02 10.56 18.73
CA LEU A 197 -2.26 10.46 19.49
C LEU A 197 -2.00 9.93 20.91
N ASP A 198 -2.99 10.05 21.78
CA ASP A 198 -2.98 9.37 23.07
C ASP A 198 -2.82 7.85 22.87
N VAL A 199 -2.06 7.21 23.77
CA VAL A 199 -1.71 5.79 23.65
C VAL A 199 -2.94 4.89 23.66
N GLN A 200 -4.01 5.23 24.39
CA GLN A 200 -5.25 4.45 24.41
C GLN A 200 -6.06 4.67 23.14
N ILE A 201 -6.10 5.90 22.63
CA ILE A 201 -6.73 6.21 21.34
C ILE A 201 -6.04 5.41 20.23
N THR A 202 -4.70 5.46 20.15
CA THR A 202 -3.91 4.69 19.20
C THR A 202 -4.21 3.20 19.31
N LYS A 203 -4.19 2.63 20.51
CA LYS A 203 -4.50 1.20 20.72
C LYS A 203 -5.90 0.83 20.25
N SER A 204 -6.90 1.66 20.51
CA SER A 204 -8.28 1.43 20.07
C SER A 204 -8.40 1.43 18.54
N ILE A 205 -7.73 2.37 17.86
CA ILE A 205 -7.71 2.43 16.39
C ILE A 205 -6.98 1.22 15.79
N LEU A 206 -5.81 0.86 16.35
CA LEU A 206 -5.06 -0.32 15.93
C LEU A 206 -5.86 -1.60 16.14
N LYS A 207 -6.69 -1.67 17.19
CA LYS A 207 -7.62 -2.79 17.38
C LYS A 207 -8.68 -2.85 16.28
N GLN A 208 -9.30 -1.71 15.91
CA GLN A 208 -10.27 -1.68 14.81
C GLN A 208 -9.65 -2.14 13.50
N GLN A 209 -8.42 -1.70 13.20
CA GLN A 209 -7.70 -2.17 12.03
C GLN A 209 -7.39 -3.66 12.11
N TYR A 210 -6.96 -4.16 13.28
CA TYR A 210 -6.68 -5.58 13.48
C TYR A 210 -7.94 -6.44 13.23
N ASP A 211 -9.07 -6.06 13.81
CA ASP A 211 -10.34 -6.77 13.65
C ASP A 211 -10.75 -6.80 12.17
N PHE A 212 -10.65 -5.65 11.48
CA PHE A 212 -10.85 -5.55 10.03
C PHE A 212 -9.96 -6.51 9.24
N LEU A 213 -8.65 -6.51 9.50
CA LEU A 213 -7.69 -7.31 8.75
C LEU A 213 -7.90 -8.81 8.97
N LYS A 214 -8.35 -9.21 10.17
CA LYS A 214 -8.71 -10.59 10.47
C LYS A 214 -9.94 -11.04 9.68
N GLU A 215 -11.03 -10.28 9.71
CA GLU A 215 -12.24 -10.59 8.94
C GLU A 215 -11.97 -10.58 7.43
N LYS A 216 -11.16 -9.63 6.97
CA LYS A 216 -10.65 -9.60 5.60
C LYS A 216 -9.92 -10.89 5.24
N HIS A 217 -9.04 -11.39 6.10
CA HIS A 217 -8.29 -12.62 5.83
C HIS A 217 -9.22 -13.83 5.62
N GLU A 218 -10.26 -13.95 6.43
CA GLU A 218 -11.28 -14.99 6.26
C GLU A 218 -12.04 -14.85 4.93
N MET A 219 -12.43 -13.63 4.55
CA MET A 219 -13.06 -13.36 3.25
C MET A 219 -12.16 -13.63 2.05
N ASP A 220 -10.87 -13.28 2.15
CA ASP A 220 -9.86 -13.57 1.14
C ASP A 220 -9.70 -15.09 0.93
N TYR A 221 -9.69 -15.86 2.02
CA TYR A 221 -9.64 -17.32 1.98
C TYR A 221 -10.89 -17.91 1.31
N ASN A 222 -12.07 -17.41 1.68
CA ASN A 222 -13.36 -17.90 1.17
C ASN A 222 -13.59 -17.61 -0.33
N LEU A 223 -12.94 -16.57 -0.87
CA LEU A 223 -12.93 -16.29 -2.31
C LEU A 223 -12.32 -17.46 -3.11
N TYR A 224 -11.30 -18.12 -2.57
CA TYR A 224 -10.59 -19.23 -3.23
C TYR A 224 -11.11 -20.61 -2.84
N SER A 225 -11.84 -20.75 -1.73
CA SER A 225 -12.51 -22.00 -1.34
C SER A 225 -13.81 -22.30 -2.09
N THR A 226 -14.23 -21.47 -3.04
CA THR A 226 -15.51 -21.52 -3.81
C THR A 226 -16.78 -21.16 -3.04
N ASP A 227 -16.67 -20.73 -1.78
CA ASP A 227 -17.83 -20.38 -0.95
C ASP A 227 -18.36 -18.96 -1.24
N LEU A 228 -17.60 -18.14 -1.97
CA LEU A 228 -17.91 -16.74 -2.23
C LEU A 228 -17.70 -16.36 -3.71
N SER A 229 -18.69 -15.70 -4.33
CA SER A 229 -18.48 -15.09 -5.66
C SER A 229 -17.63 -13.83 -5.55
N VAL A 230 -16.94 -13.45 -6.64
CA VAL A 230 -16.10 -12.25 -6.70
C VAL A 230 -16.92 -11.00 -6.37
N GLU A 231 -18.13 -10.89 -6.90
CA GLU A 231 -19.03 -9.77 -6.66
C GLU A 231 -19.42 -9.66 -5.18
N LYS A 232 -19.73 -10.80 -4.55
CA LYS A 232 -20.09 -10.85 -3.14
C LYS A 232 -18.88 -10.48 -2.27
N HIS A 233 -17.69 -11.02 -2.57
CA HIS A 233 -16.44 -10.65 -1.90
C HIS A 233 -16.18 -9.14 -1.98
N VAL A 234 -16.27 -8.53 -3.17
CA VAL A 234 -16.03 -7.09 -3.33
C VAL A 234 -17.04 -6.26 -2.53
N LYS A 235 -18.32 -6.65 -2.54
CA LYS A 235 -19.35 -5.95 -1.79
C LYS A 235 -19.08 -6.02 -0.29
N GLU A 236 -18.87 -7.23 0.24
CA GLU A 236 -18.64 -7.45 1.68
C GLU A 236 -17.36 -6.76 2.17
N MET A 237 -16.29 -6.78 1.36
CA MET A 237 -15.06 -6.05 1.66
C MET A 237 -15.26 -4.53 1.72
N ASN A 238 -15.98 -3.94 0.76
CA ASN A 238 -16.25 -2.50 0.73
C ASN A 238 -17.21 -2.07 1.86
N ASP A 239 -18.16 -2.93 2.23
CA ASP A 239 -19.08 -2.71 3.36
C ASP A 239 -18.31 -2.75 4.69
N LEU A 240 -17.54 -3.82 4.92
CA LEU A 240 -16.72 -3.99 6.12
C LEU A 240 -15.75 -2.83 6.31
N PHE A 241 -15.11 -2.36 5.24
CA PHE A 241 -14.21 -1.21 5.33
C PHE A 241 -14.96 0.08 5.70
N GLY A 242 -16.17 0.28 5.16
CA GLY A 242 -17.05 1.39 5.56
C GLY A 242 -17.44 1.34 7.05
N ASP A 243 -17.81 0.17 7.56
CA ASP A 243 -18.10 -0.05 8.99
C ASP A 243 -16.89 0.25 9.86
N THR A 244 -15.71 -0.24 9.47
CA THR A 244 -14.44 0.02 10.16
C THR A 244 -14.16 1.51 10.29
N LEU A 245 -14.41 2.29 9.23
CA LEU A 245 -14.22 3.75 9.27
C LEU A 245 -15.21 4.44 10.20
N ARG A 246 -16.45 3.96 10.28
CA ARG A 246 -17.43 4.50 11.24
C ARG A 246 -16.99 4.24 12.68
N HIS A 247 -16.55 3.03 13.00
CA HIS A 247 -16.03 2.73 14.34
C HIS A 247 -14.78 3.56 14.68
N ILE A 248 -13.89 3.79 13.73
CA ILE A 248 -12.74 4.68 13.94
C ILE A 248 -13.19 6.14 14.16
N ALA A 249 -14.25 6.59 13.47
CA ALA A 249 -14.81 7.93 13.68
C ALA A 249 -15.47 8.12 15.05
N GLU A 250 -15.91 7.05 15.70
CA GLU A 250 -16.42 7.09 17.08
C GLU A 250 -15.28 7.23 18.11
N ILE A 251 -14.06 6.84 17.75
CA ILE A 251 -12.86 6.92 18.61
C ILE A 251 -12.17 8.28 18.47
N LEU A 252 -12.15 8.83 17.27
CA LEU A 252 -11.45 10.08 16.95
C LEU A 252 -12.34 11.31 17.09
N GLU A 253 -11.73 12.44 17.44
CA GLU A 253 -12.38 13.73 17.22
C GLU A 253 -12.57 13.95 15.71
N LYS A 254 -13.63 14.67 15.33
CA LYS A 254 -13.95 14.93 13.92
C LYS A 254 -12.78 15.49 13.12
N ASP A 255 -12.06 16.47 13.67
CA ASP A 255 -10.93 17.10 12.98
C ASP A 255 -9.73 16.14 12.85
N GLN A 256 -9.53 15.25 13.82
CA GLN A 256 -8.49 14.22 13.77
C GLN A 256 -8.80 13.21 12.67
N PHE A 257 -10.06 12.73 12.60
CA PHE A 257 -10.50 11.82 11.54
C PHE A 257 -10.30 12.44 10.15
N GLU A 258 -10.77 13.67 9.95
CA GLU A 258 -10.65 14.39 8.68
C GLU A 258 -9.18 14.64 8.30
N LYS A 259 -8.28 14.92 9.26
CA LYS A 259 -6.84 15.08 9.00
C LYS A 259 -6.17 13.78 8.59
N ILE A 260 -6.50 12.67 9.26
CA ILE A 260 -5.87 11.36 9.01
C ILE A 260 -6.33 10.80 7.66
N PHE A 261 -7.64 10.82 7.40
CA PHE A 261 -8.25 10.15 6.25
C PHE A 261 -8.65 11.11 5.11
N GLY A 262 -8.54 12.43 5.30
CA GLY A 262 -8.83 13.41 4.25
C GLY A 262 -10.28 13.41 3.78
N LEU A 263 -11.21 12.87 4.58
CA LEU A 263 -12.64 12.81 4.29
C LEU A 263 -13.47 12.79 5.58
N THR A 264 -14.76 13.09 5.44
CA THR A 264 -15.76 12.88 6.50
C THR A 264 -16.14 11.40 6.58
N PRO A 265 -16.42 10.85 7.77
CA PRO A 265 -16.80 9.44 7.93
C PRO A 265 -17.89 9.02 6.93
N PRO A 266 -17.75 7.86 6.25
CA PRO A 266 -18.71 7.45 5.24
C PRO A 266 -20.01 6.95 5.89
N ASP A 267 -21.15 7.38 5.34
CA ASP A 267 -22.49 6.94 5.77
C ASP A 267 -22.87 5.52 5.27
N GLY A 268 -21.96 4.80 4.63
CA GLY A 268 -22.20 3.46 4.08
C GLY A 268 -20.92 2.76 3.60
N SER A 269 -21.04 1.96 2.54
CA SER A 269 -19.90 1.27 1.91
C SER A 269 -18.82 2.25 1.46
N PHE A 270 -17.55 1.85 1.54
CA PHE A 270 -16.44 2.62 0.98
C PHE A 270 -15.71 1.81 -0.11
N GLY A 271 -15.53 2.41 -1.28
CA GLY A 271 -15.01 1.74 -2.48
C GLY A 271 -13.50 1.55 -2.46
N ILE A 272 -13.03 0.53 -1.75
CA ILE A 272 -11.60 0.16 -1.75
C ILE A 272 -11.24 -0.82 -2.87
N ILE A 273 -12.19 -1.67 -3.29
CA ILE A 273 -12.01 -2.59 -4.43
C ILE A 273 -12.99 -2.21 -5.55
N ASP A 274 -12.44 -1.89 -6.74
CA ASP A 274 -13.26 -1.71 -7.96
C ASP A 274 -13.85 -3.07 -8.42
N PRO A 275 -15.18 -3.23 -8.45
CA PRO A 275 -15.82 -4.49 -8.83
C PRO A 275 -15.56 -4.88 -10.28
N LYS A 276 -15.46 -3.90 -11.21
CA LYS A 276 -15.21 -4.20 -12.63
C LYS A 276 -13.82 -4.78 -12.84
N ILE A 277 -12.83 -4.24 -12.13
CA ILE A 277 -11.47 -4.77 -12.18
C ILE A 277 -11.44 -6.15 -11.52
N ALA A 278 -12.01 -6.31 -10.33
CA ALA A 278 -12.01 -7.58 -9.62
C ALA A 278 -12.66 -8.70 -10.43
N VAL A 279 -13.86 -8.49 -10.97
CA VAL A 279 -14.55 -9.48 -11.82
C VAL A 279 -13.72 -9.85 -13.04
N LYS A 280 -13.08 -8.87 -13.69
CA LYS A 280 -12.23 -9.14 -14.86
C LYS A 280 -10.98 -9.95 -14.50
N VAL A 281 -10.35 -9.67 -13.36
CA VAL A 281 -9.08 -10.30 -12.94
C VAL A 281 -9.31 -11.70 -12.39
N HIS A 282 -10.42 -11.91 -11.70
CA HIS A 282 -10.76 -13.20 -11.09
C HIS A 282 -11.72 -14.03 -11.94
N ALA A 283 -12.07 -13.57 -13.14
CA ALA A 283 -12.77 -14.38 -14.13
C ALA A 283 -11.94 -15.63 -14.41
N ARG A 284 -12.45 -16.78 -13.96
CA ARG A 284 -11.85 -18.09 -14.24
C ARG A 284 -11.87 -18.30 -15.76
N ASN A 285 -10.69 -18.50 -16.36
CA ASN A 285 -10.60 -19.10 -17.70
C ASN A 285 -10.86 -20.60 -17.59
#